data_AF-A0A257NH13-F1
#
_entry.id   AF-A0A257NH13-F1
#
_cell.length_a   1.000
_cell.length_b   1.000
_cell.length_c   1.000
_cell.angle_alpha   90.00
_cell.angle_beta   90.00
_cell.angle_gamma   90.00
#
_symmetry.space_group_name_H-M   'P 1'
#
loop_
_entity.id
_entity.type
_entity.pdbx_description
1 polymer ?
#
loop_
_entity_poly.entity_id
_entity_poly.type
_entity_poly.pdbx_seq_one_letter_code
_entity_poly.pdbx_strand_id
1 'polypeptide(L)' 'MSNEYNAAAIEVLSGLEPVRKRPGMYTDTTRPNHLVQEVVDNSVD' A
#
# COMPACT_ATOMS: atom_id res chain seq x y z
N MET A 1 -1.79 -20.06 -27.76
CA MET A 1 -1.45 -19.46 -26.46
C MET A 1 -2.68 -19.59 -25.58
N SER A 2 -2.60 -20.44 -24.57
CA SER A 2 -3.68 -20.65 -23.59
C SER A 2 -4.00 -19.33 -22.91
N ASN A 3 -5.28 -19.00 -22.78
CA ASN A 3 -5.77 -17.77 -22.19
C ASN A 3 -5.38 -17.73 -20.70
N GLU A 4 -4.30 -17.01 -20.35
CA GLU A 4 -3.76 -16.89 -18.98
C GLU A 4 -4.71 -16.14 -18.02
N TYR A 5 -5.79 -15.58 -18.55
CA TYR A 5 -6.84 -14.94 -17.78
C TYR A 5 -7.83 -15.98 -17.22
N ASN A 6 -7.41 -16.67 -16.16
CA ASN A 6 -8.24 -17.58 -15.38
C ASN A 6 -8.25 -17.15 -13.90
N ALA A 7 -8.93 -17.90 -13.02
CA ALA A 7 -9.08 -17.53 -11.61
C ALA A 7 -7.74 -17.34 -10.88
N ALA A 8 -6.67 -18.01 -11.30
CA ALA A 8 -5.34 -17.85 -10.69
C ALA A 8 -4.70 -16.48 -10.98
N ALA A 9 -5.25 -15.70 -11.92
CA ALA A 9 -4.81 -14.32 -12.18
C ALA A 9 -5.28 -13.32 -11.11
N ILE A 10 -6.20 -13.73 -10.21
CA ILE A 10 -6.64 -12.88 -9.10
C ILE A 10 -5.67 -13.04 -7.93
N GLU A 11 -4.98 -11.95 -7.60
CA GLU A 11 -4.07 -11.88 -6.45
C GLU A 11 -4.75 -11.17 -5.28
N VAL A 12 -4.78 -11.84 -4.13
CA VAL A 12 -5.22 -11.23 -2.86
C VAL A 12 -3.97 -10.88 -2.06
N LEU A 13 -3.74 -9.58 -1.90
CA LEU A 13 -2.64 -9.05 -1.09
C LEU A 13 -3.03 -9.05 0.39
N SER A 14 -2.11 -9.49 1.24
CA SER A 14 -2.36 -9.71 2.67
C SER A 14 -1.46 -8.85 3.56
N GLY A 15 -1.90 -8.58 4.79
CA GLY A 15 -1.14 -7.76 5.75
C GLY A 15 -0.76 -6.39 5.18
N LEU A 16 0.54 -6.10 5.10
CA LEU A 16 1.08 -4.83 4.59
C LEU A 16 1.49 -4.88 3.10
N GLU A 17 1.22 -5.99 2.40
CA GLU A 17 1.50 -6.09 0.96
C GLU A 17 0.77 -5.03 0.11
N PRO A 18 -0.52 -4.69 0.37
CA PRO A 18 -1.19 -3.63 -0.38
C PRO A 18 -0.50 -2.27 -0.23
N VAL A 19 -0.04 -1.95 0.98
CA VAL A 19 0.64 -0.69 1.30
C VAL A 19 1.98 -0.60 0.57
N ARG A 20 2.76 -1.69 0.59
CA ARG A 20 4.06 -1.76 -0.12
C ARG A 20 3.89 -1.73 -1.64
N LYS A 21 2.88 -2.41 -2.18
CA LYS A 21 2.65 -2.50 -3.63
C LYS A 21 2.02 -1.23 -4.20
N ARG A 22 1.23 -0.49 -3.41
CA ARG A 22 0.56 0.75 -3.82
C ARG A 22 0.72 1.86 -2.76
N PRO A 23 1.94 2.33 -2.48
CA PRO A 23 2.20 3.29 -1.40
C PRO A 23 1.49 4.64 -1.59
N GLY A 24 1.28 5.08 -2.84
CA GLY A 24 0.60 6.35 -3.12
C GLY A 24 -0.87 6.40 -2.69
N MET A 25 -1.48 5.27 -2.36
CA MET A 25 -2.80 5.23 -1.75
C MET A 25 -2.76 5.51 -0.23
N TYR A 26 -1.60 5.34 0.42
CA TYR A 26 -1.46 5.32 1.88
C TYR A 26 -0.52 6.40 2.43
N THR A 27 0.32 7.01 1.61
CA THR A 27 1.22 8.10 2.03
C THR A 27 1.51 9.04 0.88
N ASP A 28 1.92 10.27 1.19
CA ASP A 28 2.60 11.12 0.20
C ASP A 28 3.90 10.41 -0.24
N THR A 29 4.02 10.20 -1.56
CA THR A 29 5.18 9.56 -2.18
C THR A 29 6.15 10.57 -2.79
N THR A 30 5.80 11.86 -2.79
CA THR A 30 6.67 12.95 -3.25
C THR A 30 7.79 13.23 -2.26
N ARG A 31 7.54 13.01 -0.96
CA ARG A 31 8.48 13.20 0.14
C ARG A 31 8.06 12.40 1.38
N PRO A 32 8.98 12.04 2.27
CA PRO A 32 8.68 11.12 3.38
C PRO A 32 8.00 11.78 4.60
N ASN A 33 7.77 13.10 4.59
CA ASN A 33 7.29 13.83 5.76
C ASN A 33 5.96 13.31 6.32
N HIS A 34 5.08 12.79 5.45
CA HIS A 34 3.80 12.21 5.86
C HIS A 34 3.98 11.05 6.85
N LEU A 35 5.02 10.23 6.69
CA LEU A 35 5.29 9.13 7.63
C LEU A 35 5.61 9.62 9.05
N VAL A 36 6.29 10.77 9.17
CA VAL A 36 6.59 11.38 10.48
C VAL A 36 5.35 12.01 11.07
N GLN A 37 4.53 12.67 10.24
CA GLN A 37 3.26 13.27 10.66
C GLN A 37 2.36 12.23 11.33
N GLU A 38 2.17 11.06 10.71
CA GLU A 38 1.37 9.98 11.28
C GLU A 38 1.81 9.56 12.71
N VAL A 39 3.12 9.54 13.00
CA VAL A 39 3.62 9.19 14.34
C VAL A 39 3.42 10.33 15.33
N VAL A 40 3.61 11.57 14.88
CA VAL A 40 3.40 12.78 15.70
C VAL A 40 1.92 12.92 16.06
N ASP A 41 1.02 12.74 15.10
CA ASP A 41 -0.42 12.87 15.31
C ASP A 41 -0.92 11.86 16.35
N ASN A 42 -0.50 10.60 16.25
CA ASN A 42 -0.76 9.58 17.28
C ASN A 42 -0.16 9.91 18.66
N SER A 43 0.87 10.76 18.73
CA SER A 43 1.49 11.19 20.00
C SER A 43 0.81 12.42 20.61
N VAL A 44 0.08 13.19 19.79
CA VAL A 44 -0.69 14.36 20.21
C VAL A 44 -2.07 13.95 20.72
N ASP A 45 -2.66 12.89 20.14
CA ASP A 45 -3.88 12.24 20.62
C ASP A 45 -3.75 11.72 22.07
#